data_AF-A0A351C874-F1
#
_entry.id   AF-A0A351C874-F1
#
_cell.length_a   1.000
_cell.length_b   1.000
_cell.length_c   1.000
_cell.angle_alpha   90.00
_cell.angle_beta   90.00
_cell.angle_gamma   90.00
#
_symmetry.space_group_name_H-M   'P 1'
#
loop_
_entity.id
_entity.type
_entity.pdbx_description
1 polymer ?
#
loop_
_entity_poly.entity_id
_entity_poly.type
_entity_poly.pdbx_seq_one_letter_code
_entity_poly.pdbx_strand_id
1 'polypeptide(L)'
;MTSSLREYGLIALLIAVSVGGYLLFERNKEDLLSFSLNAIGTKLVNLVDDETAKIRIAEAFKRFQQQVRDNELRPDQIEYVAASVLNLTKSNARISPEEAEMVLAANLMDQPTALPAPQAADREARETFTLSDADQVQLGKRIESILLFAEAVQKSDSANLHLVHFESDDKGIRIALDTEFGNQWASKSFEKVRQNLDESRLVRWEPRLEDRQKAEIRRHESHQEALEALKTRQANSTFRVADEERLDLLSVRSKLRSMGVLAMPDSADLNKEIRVIIKSALAEFGAAFEEEGVTISLESDSTRSVN
;
A
#
# COMPACT_ATOMS: atom_id res chain seq x y z
N MET A 1 -10.58 -39.51 42.06
CA MET A 1 -9.32 -39.70 41.29
C MET A 1 -9.39 -39.01 39.93
N THR A 2 -9.86 -37.76 39.84
CA THR A 2 -10.02 -37.02 38.56
C THR A 2 -9.23 -35.70 38.51
N SER A 3 -8.61 -35.28 39.63
CA SER A 3 -7.85 -34.02 39.72
C SER A 3 -6.47 -34.14 39.08
N SER A 4 -5.78 -35.25 39.30
CA SER A 4 -4.41 -35.45 38.81
C SER A 4 -4.33 -35.54 37.28
N LEU A 5 -5.29 -36.19 36.61
CA LEU A 5 -5.32 -36.26 35.14
C LEU A 5 -5.50 -34.87 34.49
N ARG A 6 -6.19 -33.95 35.17
CA ARG A 6 -6.43 -32.58 34.69
C ARG A 6 -5.18 -31.71 34.83
N GLU A 7 -4.43 -31.87 35.92
CA GLU A 7 -3.15 -31.18 36.13
C GLU A 7 -2.05 -31.72 35.20
N TYR A 8 -1.93 -33.03 35.03
CA TYR A 8 -0.97 -33.61 34.07
C TYR A 8 -1.34 -33.28 32.62
N GLY A 9 -2.63 -33.20 32.29
CA GLY A 9 -3.10 -32.74 30.98
C GLY A 9 -2.78 -31.27 30.70
N LEU A 10 -2.92 -30.40 31.70
CA LEU A 10 -2.58 -28.97 31.57
C LEU A 10 -1.07 -28.77 31.43
N ILE A 11 -0.26 -29.50 32.20
CA ILE A 11 1.20 -29.45 32.13
C ILE A 11 1.69 -29.98 30.78
N ALA A 12 1.13 -31.11 30.30
CA ALA A 12 1.45 -31.64 28.98
C ALA A 12 1.04 -30.67 27.86
N LEU A 13 -0.08 -29.96 28.00
CA LEU A 13 -0.53 -28.95 27.04
C LEU A 13 0.38 -27.71 27.07
N LEU A 14 0.82 -27.25 28.24
CA LEU A 14 1.79 -26.16 28.37
C LEU A 14 3.16 -26.53 27.80
N ILE A 15 3.61 -27.76 28.01
CA ILE A 15 4.84 -28.28 27.40
C ILE A 15 4.66 -28.42 25.88
N ALA A 16 3.51 -28.89 25.39
CA ALA A 16 3.25 -29.00 23.95
C ALA A 16 3.13 -27.62 23.28
N VAL A 17 2.56 -26.62 23.95
CA VAL A 17 2.51 -25.22 23.46
C VAL A 17 3.90 -24.60 23.51
N SER A 18 4.70 -24.89 24.54
CA SER A 18 6.06 -24.36 24.66
C SER A 18 7.03 -25.01 23.68
N VAL A 19 6.97 -26.33 23.52
CA VAL A 19 7.77 -27.10 22.56
C VAL A 19 7.27 -26.89 21.14
N GLY A 20 5.96 -26.72 20.92
CA GLY A 20 5.39 -26.31 19.64
C GLY A 20 5.80 -24.89 19.27
N GLY A 21 5.80 -23.96 20.24
CA GLY A 21 6.32 -22.61 20.07
C GLY A 21 7.83 -22.59 19.82
N TYR A 22 8.60 -23.46 20.48
CA TYR A 22 10.06 -23.57 20.36
C TYR A 22 10.50 -24.30 19.07
N LEU A 23 9.80 -25.35 18.64
CA LEU A 23 10.04 -26.05 17.37
C LEU A 23 9.53 -25.25 16.17
N LEU A 24 8.47 -24.45 16.33
CA LEU A 24 8.17 -23.37 15.40
C LEU A 24 9.35 -22.38 15.41
N PHE A 25 9.82 -21.88 16.56
CA PHE A 25 10.97 -20.95 16.62
C PHE A 25 12.27 -21.49 15.99
N GLU A 26 12.58 -22.78 16.13
CA GLU A 26 13.82 -23.39 15.60
C GLU A 26 13.71 -23.87 14.15
N ARG A 27 12.50 -24.10 13.61
CA ARG A 27 12.26 -24.24 12.15
C ARG A 27 11.93 -22.91 11.45
N ASN A 28 11.54 -21.86 12.19
CA ASN A 28 11.19 -20.51 11.71
C ASN A 28 12.39 -19.58 11.50
N LYS A 29 13.56 -20.12 11.12
CA LYS A 29 14.46 -19.38 10.23
C LYS A 29 14.06 -19.57 8.75
N GLU A 30 12.85 -20.06 8.49
CA GLU A 30 12.11 -19.61 7.31
C GLU A 30 12.10 -18.08 7.31
N ASP A 31 12.62 -17.54 6.21
CA ASP A 31 12.94 -16.14 5.95
C ASP A 31 11.97 -15.16 6.64
N LEU A 32 12.47 -14.32 7.56
CA LEU A 32 11.69 -13.30 8.28
C LEU A 32 10.89 -12.41 7.33
N LEU A 33 11.46 -12.19 6.13
CA LEU A 33 10.79 -11.53 5.02
C LEU A 33 9.53 -12.30 4.59
N SER A 34 9.62 -13.61 4.38
CA SER A 34 8.46 -14.45 4.04
C SER A 34 7.37 -14.41 5.12
N PHE A 35 7.73 -14.45 6.40
CA PHE A 35 6.76 -14.31 7.50
C PHE A 35 6.04 -12.96 7.45
N SER A 36 6.81 -11.88 7.33
CA SER A 36 6.28 -10.52 7.27
C SER A 36 5.38 -10.32 6.05
N LEU A 37 5.78 -10.84 4.89
CA LEU A 37 4.98 -10.80 3.67
C LEU A 37 3.69 -11.62 3.79
N ASN A 38 3.69 -12.77 4.45
CA ASN A 38 2.45 -13.52 4.71
C ASN A 38 1.43 -12.69 5.50
N ALA A 39 1.89 -11.95 6.51
CA ALA A 39 1.03 -11.07 7.28
C ALA A 39 0.49 -9.90 6.44
N ILE A 40 1.32 -9.31 5.58
CA ILE A 40 0.89 -8.29 4.60
C ILE A 40 -0.15 -8.87 3.63
N GLY A 41 0.09 -10.05 3.06
CA GLY A 41 -0.84 -10.70 2.14
C GLY A 41 -2.18 -11.02 2.78
N THR A 42 -2.17 -11.47 4.04
CA THR A 42 -3.40 -11.69 4.81
C THR A 42 -4.20 -10.40 4.99
N LYS A 43 -3.51 -9.29 5.29
CA LYS A 43 -4.17 -7.98 5.38
C LYS A 43 -4.78 -7.57 4.04
N LEU A 44 -4.04 -7.69 2.94
CA LEU A 44 -4.56 -7.36 1.60
C LEU A 44 -5.80 -8.17 1.23
N VAL A 45 -5.77 -9.49 1.42
CA VAL A 45 -6.91 -10.38 1.14
C VAL A 45 -8.14 -9.98 1.97
N ASN A 46 -7.94 -9.56 3.21
CA ASN A 46 -9.03 -9.13 4.09
C ASN A 46 -9.65 -7.76 3.72
N LEU A 47 -9.04 -7.00 2.81
CA LEU A 47 -9.60 -5.74 2.29
C LEU A 47 -10.62 -5.98 1.16
N VAL A 48 -10.61 -7.17 0.56
CA VAL A 48 -11.54 -7.56 -0.52
C VAL A 48 -12.77 -8.20 0.10
N ASP A 49 -13.97 -7.79 -0.30
CA ASP A 49 -15.22 -8.32 0.29
C ASP A 49 -15.69 -9.64 -0.34
N ASP A 50 -15.42 -9.86 -1.64
CA ASP A 50 -15.84 -11.07 -2.35
C ASP A 50 -14.95 -12.28 -2.01
N GLU A 51 -15.52 -13.28 -1.35
CA GLU A 51 -14.87 -14.54 -0.96
C GLU A 51 -14.25 -15.30 -2.15
N THR A 52 -14.87 -15.25 -3.34
CA THR A 52 -14.31 -15.90 -4.53
C THR A 52 -13.08 -15.14 -5.01
N ALA A 53 -13.14 -13.82 -4.98
CA ALA A 53 -12.02 -12.97 -5.34
C ALA A 53 -10.86 -13.03 -4.32
N LYS A 54 -11.14 -13.27 -3.03
CA LYS A 54 -10.10 -13.48 -2.01
C LYS A 54 -9.12 -14.59 -2.39
N ILE A 55 -9.62 -15.67 -3.00
CA ILE A 55 -8.79 -16.79 -3.49
C ILE A 55 -7.86 -16.30 -4.61
N ARG A 56 -8.40 -15.57 -5.59
CA ARG A 56 -7.63 -14.99 -6.70
C ARG A 56 -6.53 -14.04 -6.18
N ILE A 57 -6.84 -13.19 -5.21
CA ILE A 57 -5.87 -12.26 -4.63
C ILE A 57 -4.82 -12.97 -3.78
N ALA A 58 -5.19 -14.03 -3.05
CA ALA A 58 -4.23 -14.86 -2.34
C ALA A 58 -3.24 -15.55 -3.31
N GLU A 59 -3.73 -16.01 -4.46
CA GLU A 59 -2.86 -16.57 -5.52
C GLU A 59 -1.95 -15.50 -6.14
N ALA A 60 -2.48 -14.31 -6.43
CA ALA A 60 -1.68 -13.19 -6.93
C ALA A 60 -0.58 -12.80 -5.93
N PHE A 61 -0.90 -12.75 -4.63
CA PHE A 61 0.06 -12.48 -3.58
C PHE A 61 1.13 -13.57 -3.47
N LYS A 62 0.75 -14.84 -3.62
CA LYS A 62 1.71 -15.95 -3.64
C LYS A 62 2.69 -15.84 -4.81
N ARG A 63 2.23 -15.37 -5.99
CA ARG A 63 3.12 -15.07 -7.12
C ARG A 63 4.07 -13.92 -6.78
N PHE A 64 3.57 -12.85 -6.18
CA PHE A 64 4.41 -11.74 -5.69
C PHE A 64 5.51 -12.25 -4.73
N GLN A 65 5.17 -13.11 -3.76
CA GLN A 65 6.17 -13.71 -2.87
C GLN A 65 7.19 -14.56 -3.60
N GLN A 66 6.79 -15.27 -4.65
CA GLN A 66 7.72 -16.03 -5.47
C GLN A 66 8.68 -15.09 -6.21
N GLN A 67 8.19 -13.96 -6.75
CA GLN A 67 9.04 -12.94 -7.36
C GLN A 67 10.04 -12.33 -6.36
N VAL A 68 9.64 -12.13 -5.10
CA VAL A 68 10.57 -11.71 -4.03
C VAL A 68 11.66 -12.76 -3.81
N ARG A 69 11.29 -14.05 -3.70
CA ARG A 69 12.24 -15.15 -3.49
C ARG A 69 13.21 -15.33 -4.66
N ASP A 70 12.72 -15.09 -5.87
CA ASP A 70 13.50 -15.18 -7.10
C ASP A 70 14.33 -13.90 -7.36
N ASN A 71 14.29 -12.93 -6.43
CA ASN A 71 14.91 -11.60 -6.54
C ASN A 71 14.56 -10.85 -7.84
N GLU A 72 13.32 -11.02 -8.32
CA GLU A 72 12.78 -10.29 -9.46
C GLU A 72 12.25 -8.90 -9.06
N LEU A 73 12.21 -8.61 -7.76
CA LEU A 73 11.71 -7.36 -7.19
C LEU A 73 12.80 -6.66 -6.39
N ARG A 74 12.88 -5.34 -6.53
CA ARG A 74 13.77 -4.53 -5.71
C ARG A 74 13.19 -4.29 -4.30
N PRO A 75 14.05 -4.01 -3.30
CA PRO A 75 13.59 -3.72 -1.94
C PRO A 75 12.54 -2.59 -1.84
N ASP A 76 12.70 -1.51 -2.61
CA ASP A 76 11.78 -0.37 -2.65
C ASP A 76 10.38 -0.79 -3.15
N GLN A 77 10.31 -1.68 -4.14
CA GLN A 77 9.07 -2.23 -4.66
C GLN A 77 8.33 -3.08 -3.60
N ILE A 78 9.08 -3.88 -2.85
CA ILE A 78 8.53 -4.73 -1.79
C ILE A 78 7.99 -3.87 -0.64
N GLU A 79 8.76 -2.86 -0.27
CA GLU A 79 8.44 -1.89 0.79
C GLU A 79 7.24 -0.99 0.42
N TYR A 80 7.12 -0.61 -0.85
CA TYR A 80 5.95 0.11 -1.36
C TYR A 80 4.66 -0.69 -1.21
N VAL A 81 4.68 -1.98 -1.57
CA VAL A 81 3.51 -2.86 -1.39
C VAL A 81 3.17 -2.97 0.09
N ALA A 82 4.15 -3.20 0.95
CA ALA A 82 3.93 -3.29 2.40
C ALA A 82 3.30 -2.01 2.96
N ALA A 83 3.87 -0.84 2.67
CA ALA A 83 3.34 0.44 3.14
C ALA A 83 1.94 0.73 2.58
N SER A 84 1.68 0.43 1.30
CA SER A 84 0.37 0.61 0.67
C SER A 84 -0.71 -0.24 1.32
N VAL A 85 -0.42 -1.53 1.56
CA VAL A 85 -1.36 -2.44 2.26
C VAL A 85 -1.60 -1.96 3.69
N LEU A 86 -0.57 -1.50 4.39
CA LEU A 86 -0.71 -0.99 5.76
C LEU A 86 -1.56 0.28 5.81
N ASN A 87 -1.39 1.21 4.86
CA ASN A 87 -2.23 2.41 4.75
C ASN A 87 -3.69 2.06 4.44
N LEU A 88 -3.95 1.13 3.51
CA LEU A 88 -5.31 0.65 3.23
C LEU A 88 -5.96 -0.03 4.43
N THR A 89 -5.18 -0.83 5.17
CA THR A 89 -5.66 -1.48 6.40
C THR A 89 -5.96 -0.44 7.48
N LYS A 90 -5.12 0.59 7.61
CA LYS A 90 -5.31 1.71 8.54
C LYS A 90 -6.60 2.48 8.23
N SER A 91 -6.90 2.74 6.96
CA SER A 91 -8.12 3.45 6.53
C SER A 91 -9.37 2.57 6.53
N ASN A 92 -9.24 1.27 6.83
CA ASN A 92 -10.32 0.29 6.73
C ASN A 92 -10.99 0.32 5.34
N ALA A 93 -10.19 0.53 4.30
CA ALA A 93 -10.66 0.59 2.93
C ALA A 93 -11.18 -0.77 2.47
N ARG A 94 -12.26 -0.76 1.68
CA ARG A 94 -12.69 -1.92 0.89
C ARG A 94 -12.26 -1.72 -0.54
N ILE A 95 -11.56 -2.70 -1.09
CA ILE A 95 -11.01 -2.61 -2.43
C ILE A 95 -11.55 -3.72 -3.33
N SER A 96 -11.68 -3.43 -4.62
CA SER A 96 -12.02 -4.43 -5.62
C SER A 96 -10.84 -5.38 -5.87
N PRO A 97 -11.07 -6.54 -6.50
CA PRO A 97 -9.99 -7.44 -6.89
C PRO A 97 -8.97 -6.78 -7.83
N GLU A 98 -9.45 -5.95 -8.76
CA GLU A 98 -8.61 -5.20 -9.71
C GLU A 98 -7.72 -4.17 -8.99
N GLU A 99 -8.28 -3.48 -7.99
CA GLU A 99 -7.54 -2.57 -7.12
C GLU A 99 -6.46 -3.29 -6.31
N ALA A 100 -6.78 -4.48 -5.77
CA ALA A 100 -5.82 -5.30 -5.03
C ALA A 100 -4.67 -5.79 -5.94
N GLU A 101 -4.96 -6.20 -7.17
CA GLU A 101 -3.93 -6.57 -8.15
C GLU A 101 -3.06 -5.38 -8.53
N MET A 102 -3.64 -4.19 -8.63
CA MET A 102 -2.88 -2.97 -8.92
C MET A 102 -1.95 -2.56 -7.78
N VAL A 103 -2.33 -2.81 -6.52
CA VAL A 103 -1.42 -2.64 -5.38
C VAL A 103 -0.23 -3.59 -5.49
N LEU A 104 -0.45 -4.82 -5.98
CA LEU A 104 0.61 -5.83 -6.16
C LEU A 104 1.47 -5.63 -7.42
N ALA A 105 1.05 -4.76 -8.33
CA ALA A 105 1.76 -4.47 -9.57
C ALA A 105 2.98 -3.57 -9.35
N ALA A 106 3.86 -3.94 -8.41
CA ALA A 106 5.04 -3.18 -8.00
C ALA A 106 6.06 -2.96 -9.15
N ASN A 107 6.05 -3.84 -10.16
CA ASN A 107 6.84 -3.68 -11.39
C ASN A 107 6.43 -2.46 -12.22
N LEU A 108 5.25 -1.89 -11.98
CA LEU A 108 4.82 -0.64 -12.61
C LEU A 108 5.56 0.59 -12.07
N MET A 109 6.38 0.43 -11.01
CA MET A 109 7.21 1.51 -10.47
C MET A 109 8.37 1.90 -11.41
N ASP A 110 8.75 1.03 -12.35
CA ASP A 110 9.86 1.25 -13.30
C ASP A 110 9.40 1.68 -14.70
N GLN A 111 8.10 1.65 -14.96
CA GLN A 111 7.59 2.02 -16.25
C GLN A 111 7.33 3.54 -16.23
N PRO A 112 8.04 4.35 -17.04
CA PRO A 112 7.52 5.68 -17.36
C PRO A 112 6.08 5.48 -17.84
N THR A 113 5.17 6.41 -17.57
CA THR A 113 3.71 6.26 -17.77
C THR A 113 3.22 5.92 -19.20
N ALA A 114 4.12 5.58 -20.12
CA ALA A 114 3.82 4.74 -21.27
C ALA A 114 3.46 3.31 -20.80
N LEU A 115 2.24 2.89 -21.15
CA LEU A 115 1.64 1.59 -20.84
C LEU A 115 2.58 0.39 -21.09
N PRO A 116 2.37 -0.74 -20.40
CA PRO A 116 2.85 -2.02 -20.88
C PRO A 116 2.21 -2.25 -22.26
N ALA A 117 3.04 -2.38 -23.30
CA ALA A 117 2.58 -2.93 -24.57
C ALA A 117 1.89 -4.29 -24.29
N PRO A 118 0.85 -4.67 -25.05
CA PRO A 118 0.22 -5.98 -24.91
C PRO A 118 1.33 -7.02 -24.91
N GLN A 119 1.37 -7.87 -23.88
CA GLN A 119 2.43 -8.85 -23.67
C GLN A 119 2.55 -9.74 -24.90
N ALA A 120 3.40 -9.34 -25.85
CA ALA A 120 4.03 -10.25 -26.75
C ALA A 120 4.83 -11.20 -25.85
N ALA A 121 4.58 -12.49 -26.02
CA ALA A 121 5.27 -13.55 -25.33
C ALA A 121 6.75 -13.57 -25.77
N ASP A 122 7.53 -12.60 -25.31
CA ASP A 122 8.97 -12.67 -25.22
C ASP A 122 9.30 -12.34 -23.77
N ARG A 123 9.72 -13.38 -23.04
CA ARG A 123 10.39 -13.24 -21.75
C ARG A 123 11.71 -12.49 -22.03
N GLU A 124 11.63 -11.16 -22.13
CA GLU A 124 12.80 -10.32 -21.95
C GLU A 124 13.44 -10.70 -20.61
N ALA A 125 14.77 -10.84 -20.61
CA ALA A 125 15.53 -11.32 -19.47
C ALA A 125 15.17 -10.48 -18.25
N ARG A 126 14.39 -11.06 -17.32
CA ARG A 126 14.02 -10.40 -16.06
C ARG A 126 15.32 -10.03 -15.37
N GLU A 127 15.55 -8.74 -15.21
CA GLU A 127 16.69 -8.25 -14.45
C GLU A 127 16.60 -8.85 -13.04
N THR A 128 17.55 -9.71 -12.73
CA THR A 128 17.63 -10.37 -11.43
C THR A 128 18.48 -9.48 -10.55
N PHE A 129 17.90 -8.95 -9.49
CA PHE A 129 18.65 -8.14 -8.54
C PHE A 129 19.42 -9.08 -7.62
N THR A 130 20.73 -8.88 -7.49
CA THR A 130 21.52 -9.66 -6.52
C THR A 130 21.47 -8.95 -5.18
N LEU A 131 20.49 -9.31 -4.35
CA LEU A 131 20.47 -8.92 -2.93
C LEU A 131 21.35 -9.89 -2.14
N SER A 132 22.17 -9.38 -1.23
CA SER A 132 22.88 -10.24 -0.29
C SER A 132 21.90 -10.82 0.74
N ASP A 133 22.19 -12.00 1.30
CA ASP A 133 21.41 -12.58 2.39
C ASP A 133 21.24 -11.60 3.57
N ALA A 134 22.26 -10.76 3.82
CA ALA A 134 22.22 -9.74 4.85
C ALA A 134 21.19 -8.64 4.54
N ASP A 135 21.07 -8.24 3.27
CA ASP A 135 20.10 -7.23 2.82
C ASP A 135 18.67 -7.76 2.89
N GLN A 136 18.45 -9.03 2.51
CA GLN A 136 17.15 -9.69 2.66
C GLN A 136 16.70 -9.76 4.12
N VAL A 137 17.62 -10.13 5.03
CA VAL A 137 17.33 -10.16 6.48
C VAL A 137 17.02 -8.75 7.00
N GLN A 138 17.75 -7.72 6.56
CA GLN A 138 17.44 -6.33 6.96
C GLN A 138 16.09 -5.86 6.42
N LEU A 139 15.76 -6.18 5.17
CA LEU A 139 14.46 -5.89 4.58
C LEU A 139 13.33 -6.54 5.38
N GLY A 140 13.47 -7.83 5.71
CA GLY A 140 12.52 -8.54 6.57
C GLY A 140 12.33 -7.87 7.93
N LYS A 141 13.42 -7.46 8.59
CA LYS A 141 13.37 -6.75 9.89
C LYS A 141 12.66 -5.39 9.82
N ARG A 142 12.87 -4.63 8.74
CA ARG A 142 12.19 -3.33 8.55
C ARG A 142 10.69 -3.52 8.38
N ILE A 143 10.28 -4.43 7.49
CA ILE A 143 8.86 -4.72 7.25
C ILE A 143 8.20 -5.26 8.52
N GLU A 144 8.85 -6.18 9.24
CA GLU A 144 8.36 -6.70 10.52
C GLU A 144 8.16 -5.58 11.55
N SER A 145 9.16 -4.71 11.73
CA SER A 145 9.10 -3.64 12.74
C SER A 145 7.93 -2.68 12.49
N ILE A 146 7.68 -2.35 11.22
CA ILE A 146 6.57 -1.48 10.82
C ILE A 146 5.23 -2.19 10.94
N LEU A 147 5.16 -3.48 10.61
CA LEU A 147 3.97 -4.30 10.81
C LEU A 147 3.58 -4.37 12.30
N LEU A 148 4.54 -4.64 13.17
CA LEU A 148 4.32 -4.67 14.63
C LEU A 148 3.86 -3.31 15.16
N PHE A 149 4.39 -2.22 14.60
CA PHE A 149 3.91 -0.88 14.92
C PHE A 149 2.47 -0.64 14.47
N ALA A 150 2.13 -0.99 13.23
CA ALA A 150 0.77 -0.86 12.72
C ALA A 150 -0.24 -1.61 13.60
N GLU A 151 0.11 -2.82 14.04
CA GLU A 151 -0.72 -3.58 14.98
C GLU A 151 -0.83 -2.94 16.36
N ALA A 152 0.26 -2.37 16.89
CA ALA A 152 0.25 -1.67 18.17
C ALA A 152 -0.66 -0.43 18.10
N VAL A 153 -0.61 0.34 17.01
CA VAL A 153 -1.50 1.48 16.79
C VAL A 153 -2.95 1.02 16.75
N GLN A 154 -3.28 0.03 15.91
CA GLN A 154 -4.64 -0.51 15.78
C GLN A 154 -5.22 -1.05 17.10
N LYS A 155 -4.38 -1.66 17.95
CA LYS A 155 -4.80 -2.20 19.26
C LYS A 155 -4.94 -1.11 20.34
N SER A 156 -4.25 0.02 20.21
CA SER A 156 -4.16 1.01 21.28
C SER A 156 -5.36 1.97 21.33
N ASP A 157 -5.67 2.62 20.22
CA ASP A 157 -6.83 3.51 20.05
C ASP A 157 -6.99 3.84 18.56
N SER A 158 -8.15 3.51 17.99
CA SER A 158 -8.45 3.82 16.60
C SER A 158 -8.49 5.32 16.33
N ALA A 159 -8.75 6.13 17.37
CA ALA A 159 -8.73 7.59 17.26
C ALA A 159 -7.35 8.10 16.82
N ASN A 160 -6.25 7.41 17.10
CA ASN A 160 -4.90 7.89 16.76
C ASN A 160 -4.42 7.47 15.35
N LEU A 161 -5.21 6.70 14.60
CA LEU A 161 -4.79 6.20 13.28
C LEU A 161 -4.49 7.34 12.30
N HIS A 162 -5.22 8.45 12.36
CA HIS A 162 -5.02 9.61 11.49
C HIS A 162 -3.65 10.28 11.67
N LEU A 163 -2.99 10.08 12.82
CA LEU A 163 -1.67 10.63 13.15
C LEU A 163 -0.50 9.78 12.63
N VAL A 164 -0.76 8.72 11.87
CA VAL A 164 0.24 7.77 11.39
C VAL A 164 0.17 7.64 9.87
N HIS A 165 1.30 7.60 9.17
CA HIS A 165 1.36 7.23 7.75
C HIS A 165 2.54 6.30 7.49
N PHE A 166 2.34 5.31 6.63
CA PHE A 166 3.43 4.46 6.15
C PHE A 166 3.92 4.99 4.81
N GLU A 167 5.20 5.34 4.72
CA GLU A 167 5.85 5.87 3.53
C GLU A 167 6.88 4.88 3.00
N SER A 168 7.18 4.96 1.70
CA SER A 168 8.28 4.24 1.07
C SER A 168 8.94 5.20 0.08
N ASP A 169 10.25 5.37 0.23
CA ASP A 169 11.10 6.20 -0.65
C ASP A 169 12.38 5.41 -1.02
N ASP A 170 13.30 6.03 -1.76
CA ASP A 170 14.57 5.41 -2.17
C ASP A 170 15.46 4.95 -0.99
N LYS A 171 15.18 5.43 0.22
CA LYS A 171 15.87 5.05 1.46
C LYS A 171 15.09 3.98 2.24
N GLY A 172 13.97 3.56 1.71
CA GLY A 172 13.13 2.47 2.15
C GLY A 172 11.90 2.88 2.95
N ILE A 173 11.21 1.88 3.48
CA ILE A 173 9.97 2.06 4.23
C ILE A 173 10.19 2.86 5.53
N ARG A 174 9.28 3.78 5.81
CA ARG A 174 9.27 4.63 7.02
C ARG A 174 7.87 4.84 7.57
N ILE A 175 7.81 5.30 8.80
CA ILE A 175 6.61 5.74 9.49
C ILE A 175 6.70 7.26 9.65
N ALA A 176 5.78 8.00 9.03
CA ALA A 176 5.56 9.40 9.39
C ALA A 176 4.57 9.45 10.56
N LEU A 177 4.95 10.15 11.63
CA LEU A 177 4.12 10.35 12.81
C LEU A 177 3.85 11.84 12.99
N ASP A 178 2.59 12.18 13.25
CA ASP A 178 2.26 13.53 13.69
C ASP A 178 2.92 13.80 15.04
N THR A 179 3.41 15.02 15.23
CA THR A 179 3.89 15.50 16.53
C THR A 179 2.88 15.29 17.67
N GLU A 180 1.58 15.32 17.40
CA GLU A 180 0.53 15.03 18.38
C GLU A 180 0.54 13.58 18.87
N PHE A 181 1.11 12.64 18.10
CA PHE A 181 1.27 11.25 18.50
C PHE A 181 2.30 11.07 19.62
N GLY A 182 3.08 12.11 19.96
CA GLY A 182 4.19 12.04 20.94
C GLY A 182 3.79 11.47 22.30
N ASN A 183 2.62 11.81 22.82
CA ASN A 183 2.14 11.28 24.11
C ASN A 183 1.86 9.77 24.03
N GLN A 184 1.29 9.31 22.91
CA GLN A 184 0.99 7.90 22.68
C GLN A 184 2.27 7.09 22.46
N TRP A 185 3.22 7.65 21.71
CA TRP A 185 4.56 7.09 21.50
C TRP A 185 5.35 6.89 22.79
N ALA A 186 5.16 7.78 23.78
CA ALA A 186 5.79 7.67 25.09
C ALA A 186 5.15 6.62 26.00
N SER A 187 3.97 6.09 25.65
CA SER A 187 3.24 5.13 26.48
C SER A 187 3.89 3.73 26.52
N LYS A 188 3.61 2.98 27.59
CA LYS A 188 4.12 1.60 27.76
C LYS A 188 3.69 0.65 26.64
N SER A 189 2.55 0.92 26.00
CA SER A 189 2.01 0.10 24.91
C SER A 189 2.94 0.05 23.69
N PHE A 190 3.79 1.07 23.51
CA PHE A 190 4.72 1.17 22.38
C PHE A 190 6.18 0.89 22.76
N GLU A 191 6.49 0.65 24.04
CA GLU A 191 7.88 0.54 24.52
C GLU A 191 8.72 -0.49 23.74
N LYS A 192 8.15 -1.68 23.51
CA LYS A 192 8.83 -2.75 22.77
C LYS A 192 9.04 -2.43 21.29
N VAL A 193 8.06 -1.77 20.66
CA VAL A 193 8.11 -1.48 19.23
C VAL A 193 8.99 -0.26 18.94
N ARG A 194 8.95 0.74 19.84
CA ARG A 194 9.77 1.95 19.78
C ARG A 194 11.26 1.62 19.70
N GLN A 195 11.74 0.68 20.52
CA GLN A 195 13.16 0.33 20.53
C GLN A 195 13.66 -0.09 19.14
N ASN A 196 12.94 -1.02 18.49
CA ASN A 196 13.30 -1.50 17.15
C ASN A 196 13.23 -0.40 16.09
N LEU A 197 12.23 0.47 16.18
CA LEU A 197 12.01 1.58 15.25
C LEU A 197 13.05 2.69 15.39
N ASP A 198 13.46 3.01 16.61
CA ASP A 198 14.48 4.02 16.93
C ASP A 198 15.87 3.54 16.48
N GLU A 199 16.24 2.29 16.79
CA GLU A 199 17.50 1.68 16.35
C GLU A 199 17.63 1.65 14.83
N SER A 200 16.51 1.39 14.14
CA SER A 200 16.46 1.32 12.67
C SER A 200 16.18 2.67 11.99
N ARG A 201 15.98 3.75 12.77
CA ARG A 201 15.64 5.10 12.28
C ARG A 201 14.46 5.12 11.30
N LEU A 202 13.43 4.34 11.58
CA LEU A 202 12.26 4.16 10.70
C LEU A 202 11.20 5.23 10.91
N VAL A 203 11.32 6.09 11.93
CA VAL A 203 10.31 7.10 12.30
C VAL A 203 10.75 8.50 11.88
N ARG A 204 9.83 9.21 11.21
CA ARG A 204 9.94 10.64 10.93
C ARG A 204 8.80 11.38 11.62
N TRP A 205 9.13 12.40 12.41
CA TRP A 205 8.15 13.30 13.00
C TRP A 205 7.80 14.40 12.01
N GLU A 206 6.50 14.61 11.78
CA GLU A 206 5.99 15.58 10.83
C GLU A 206 4.82 16.36 11.45
N PRO A 207 4.93 17.68 11.64
CA PRO A 207 3.82 18.47 12.15
C PRO A 207 2.72 18.59 11.09
N ARG A 208 1.45 18.53 11.51
CA ARG A 208 0.28 18.64 10.61
C ARG A 208 0.24 17.56 9.53
N LEU A 209 0.66 16.35 9.89
CA LEU A 209 0.62 15.19 9.02
C LEU A 209 -0.82 14.89 8.59
N GLU A 210 -1.78 15.04 9.49
CA GLU A 210 -3.20 14.84 9.18
C GLU A 210 -3.70 15.83 8.12
N ASP A 211 -3.36 17.12 8.24
CA ASP A 211 -3.74 18.14 7.26
C ASP A 211 -3.14 17.83 5.87
N ARG A 212 -1.86 17.41 5.84
CA ARG A 212 -1.21 16.99 4.59
C ARG A 212 -1.94 15.80 3.95
N GLN A 213 -2.24 14.77 4.73
CA GLN A 213 -2.98 13.59 4.25
C GLN A 213 -4.36 13.98 3.73
N LYS A 214 -5.12 14.79 4.46
CA LYS A 214 -6.45 15.26 4.04
C LYS A 214 -6.39 16.06 2.74
N ALA A 215 -5.39 16.92 2.57
CA ALA A 215 -5.21 17.69 1.35
C ALA A 215 -4.87 16.79 0.15
N GLU A 216 -4.01 15.79 0.35
CA GLU A 216 -3.66 14.81 -0.69
C GLU A 216 -4.86 13.94 -1.07
N ILE A 217 -5.61 13.43 -0.09
CA ILE A 217 -6.83 12.66 -0.32
C ILE A 217 -7.85 13.46 -1.14
N ARG A 218 -8.18 14.70 -0.72
CA ARG A 218 -9.15 15.56 -1.42
C ARG A 218 -8.75 15.81 -2.87
N ARG A 219 -7.46 16.01 -3.13
CA ARG A 219 -6.94 16.19 -4.49
C ARG A 219 -7.19 14.94 -5.34
N HIS A 220 -6.95 13.76 -4.79
CA HIS A 220 -7.16 12.49 -5.50
C HIS A 220 -8.64 12.13 -5.68
N GLU A 221 -9.50 12.54 -4.73
CA GLU A 221 -10.96 12.48 -4.88
C GLU A 221 -11.42 13.37 -6.04
N SER A 222 -10.96 14.62 -6.10
CA SER A 222 -11.26 15.54 -7.21
C SER A 222 -10.80 15.00 -8.57
N HIS A 223 -9.59 14.42 -8.63
CA HIS A 223 -9.12 13.74 -9.84
C HIS A 223 -10.00 12.55 -10.22
N GLN A 224 -10.44 11.75 -9.24
CA GLN A 224 -11.29 10.61 -9.48
C GLN A 224 -12.68 11.02 -9.99
N GLU A 225 -13.29 12.04 -9.38
CA GLU A 225 -14.56 12.62 -9.86
C GLU A 225 -14.44 13.10 -11.31
N ALA A 226 -13.35 13.77 -11.66
CA ALA A 226 -13.09 14.22 -13.01
C ALA A 226 -12.93 13.05 -14.00
N LEU A 227 -12.19 12.01 -13.64
CA LEU A 227 -11.98 10.84 -14.49
C LEU A 227 -13.28 10.05 -14.71
N GLU A 228 -14.12 9.90 -13.67
CA GLU A 228 -15.43 9.24 -13.80
C GLU A 228 -16.41 10.06 -14.65
N ALA A 229 -16.37 11.40 -14.55
CA ALA A 229 -17.14 12.27 -15.42
C ALA A 229 -16.74 12.11 -16.90
N LEU A 230 -15.43 11.99 -17.18
CA LEU A 230 -14.93 11.72 -18.53
C LEU A 230 -15.43 10.36 -19.06
N LYS A 231 -15.34 9.29 -18.24
CA LYS A 231 -15.81 7.94 -18.62
C LYS A 231 -17.31 7.91 -18.90
N THR A 232 -18.10 8.52 -18.01
CA THR A 232 -19.56 8.59 -18.15
C THR A 232 -19.94 9.26 -19.48
N ARG A 233 -19.22 10.32 -19.86
CA ARG A 233 -19.45 10.99 -21.13
C ARG A 233 -19.07 10.15 -22.34
N GLN A 234 -17.94 9.44 -22.28
CA GLN A 234 -17.51 8.52 -23.34
C GLN A 234 -18.52 7.40 -23.58
N ALA A 235 -19.17 6.91 -22.51
CA ALA A 235 -20.24 5.91 -22.63
C ALA A 235 -21.52 6.46 -23.29
N ASN A 236 -21.82 7.75 -23.11
CA ASN A 236 -23.09 8.37 -23.50
C ASN A 236 -23.03 9.23 -24.77
N SER A 237 -21.86 9.33 -25.42
CA SER A 237 -21.69 10.20 -26.59
C SER A 237 -20.77 9.59 -27.65
N THR A 238 -20.63 10.26 -28.80
CA THR A 238 -19.66 9.88 -29.85
C THR A 238 -18.22 10.26 -29.50
N PHE A 239 -18.01 10.95 -28.38
CA PHE A 239 -16.70 11.27 -27.84
C PHE A 239 -15.99 9.98 -27.40
N ARG A 240 -14.73 9.82 -27.83
CA ARG A 240 -13.86 8.75 -27.36
C ARG A 240 -12.52 9.35 -26.96
N VAL A 241 -12.09 9.07 -25.74
CA VAL A 241 -10.68 9.26 -25.37
C VAL A 241 -9.89 8.23 -26.17
N ALA A 242 -8.79 8.66 -26.80
CA ALA A 242 -7.99 7.82 -27.68
C ALA A 242 -7.36 6.60 -26.99
N ASP A 243 -7.36 6.57 -25.65
CA ASP A 243 -6.72 5.56 -24.82
C ASP A 243 -7.59 5.23 -23.59
N GLU A 244 -8.62 4.40 -23.80
CA GLU A 244 -9.59 3.96 -22.77
C GLU A 244 -8.91 3.19 -21.63
N GLU A 245 -7.98 2.30 -21.96
CA GLU A 245 -7.24 1.50 -20.97
C GLU A 245 -6.42 2.39 -20.03
N ARG A 246 -5.82 3.45 -20.56
CA ARG A 246 -5.11 4.45 -19.77
C ARG A 246 -6.04 5.24 -18.86
N LEU A 247 -7.24 5.61 -19.34
CA LEU A 247 -8.23 6.30 -18.52
C LEU A 247 -8.70 5.42 -17.35
N ASP A 248 -8.89 4.13 -17.59
CA ASP A 248 -9.23 3.15 -16.56
C ASP A 248 -8.12 2.99 -15.53
N LEU A 249 -6.87 2.83 -15.99
CA LEU A 249 -5.69 2.73 -15.12
C LEU A 249 -5.53 3.97 -14.23
N LEU A 250 -5.65 5.18 -14.80
CA LEU A 250 -5.53 6.43 -14.05
C LEU A 250 -6.63 6.58 -13.00
N SER A 251 -7.85 6.15 -13.33
CA SER A 251 -8.96 6.17 -12.39
C SER A 251 -8.75 5.23 -11.21
N VAL A 252 -8.38 3.96 -11.47
CA VAL A 252 -8.08 3.01 -10.40
C VAL A 252 -6.92 3.53 -9.53
N ARG A 253 -5.86 4.09 -10.14
CA ARG A 253 -4.75 4.71 -9.41
C ARG A 253 -5.24 5.88 -8.54
N SER A 254 -6.04 6.81 -9.09
CA SER A 254 -6.54 7.96 -8.34
C SER A 254 -7.40 7.53 -7.15
N LYS A 255 -8.26 6.53 -7.34
CA LYS A 255 -9.06 5.94 -6.27
C LYS A 255 -8.20 5.28 -5.20
N LEU A 256 -7.19 4.49 -5.57
CA LEU A 256 -6.26 3.91 -4.61
C LEU A 256 -5.54 4.99 -3.79
N ARG A 257 -5.18 6.12 -4.40
CA ARG A 257 -4.54 7.25 -3.70
C ARG A 257 -5.45 7.95 -2.72
N SER A 258 -6.72 8.17 -3.07
CA SER A 258 -7.68 8.75 -2.11
C SER A 258 -7.88 7.83 -0.89
N MET A 259 -7.59 6.54 -1.01
CA MET A 259 -7.60 5.58 0.10
C MET A 259 -6.27 5.49 0.88
N GLY A 260 -5.24 6.25 0.47
CA GLY A 260 -3.94 6.32 1.13
C GLY A 260 -2.87 5.37 0.58
N VAL A 261 -3.09 4.72 -0.58
CA VAL A 261 -2.02 3.99 -1.29
C VAL A 261 -0.93 4.97 -1.70
N LEU A 262 0.32 4.52 -1.62
CA LEU A 262 1.46 5.38 -1.80
C LEU A 262 1.64 5.92 -3.20
N ALA A 263 2.42 7.00 -3.24
CA ALA A 263 3.04 7.49 -4.45
C ALA A 263 4.02 6.53 -5.06
N MET A 264 3.70 6.01 -6.26
CA MET A 264 4.76 5.56 -7.16
C MET A 264 5.72 6.74 -7.38
N PRO A 265 7.04 6.51 -7.39
CA PRO A 265 8.08 7.54 -7.41
C PRO A 265 7.85 8.64 -8.47
N ASP A 266 7.28 8.30 -9.63
CA ASP A 266 6.90 9.25 -10.71
C ASP A 266 5.53 9.95 -10.53
N SER A 267 5.08 10.15 -9.29
CA SER A 267 3.76 10.76 -8.99
C SER A 267 3.58 12.19 -9.51
N ALA A 268 4.67 12.93 -9.75
CA ALA A 268 4.61 14.23 -10.41
C ALA A 268 4.13 14.12 -11.86
N ASP A 269 4.54 13.05 -12.56
CA ASP A 269 4.11 12.76 -13.91
C ASP A 269 2.67 12.27 -13.95
N LEU A 270 2.23 11.45 -12.98
CA LEU A 270 0.82 11.03 -12.87
C LEU A 270 -0.15 12.22 -12.71
N ASN A 271 0.14 13.14 -11.78
CA ASN A 271 -0.71 14.31 -11.53
C ASN A 271 -0.70 15.29 -12.71
N LYS A 272 0.43 15.37 -13.42
CA LYS A 272 0.57 16.17 -14.64
C LYS A 272 -0.22 15.53 -15.78
N GLU A 273 -0.17 14.21 -15.90
CA GLU A 273 -0.82 13.42 -16.92
C GLU A 273 -2.34 13.41 -16.78
N ILE A 274 -2.87 13.17 -15.57
CA ILE A 274 -4.30 13.31 -15.29
C ILE A 274 -4.78 14.71 -15.69
N ARG A 275 -4.02 15.75 -15.33
CA ARG A 275 -4.34 17.13 -15.74
C ARG A 275 -4.25 17.35 -17.24
N VAL A 276 -3.28 16.75 -17.94
CA VAL A 276 -3.16 16.86 -19.40
C VAL A 276 -4.36 16.20 -20.07
N ILE A 277 -4.76 14.99 -19.66
CA ILE A 277 -5.91 14.29 -20.23
C ILE A 277 -7.19 15.07 -19.99
N ILE A 278 -7.42 15.54 -18.75
CA ILE A 278 -8.60 16.35 -18.42
C ILE A 278 -8.60 17.66 -19.22
N LYS A 279 -7.47 18.38 -19.30
CA LYS A 279 -7.37 19.63 -20.05
C LYS A 279 -7.57 19.43 -21.55
N SER A 280 -7.02 18.37 -22.13
CA SER A 280 -7.22 18.03 -23.54
C SER A 280 -8.70 17.74 -23.81
N ALA A 281 -9.35 16.95 -22.96
CA ALA A 281 -10.78 16.67 -23.07
C ALA A 281 -11.64 17.94 -22.92
N LEU A 282 -11.30 18.85 -21.99
CA LEU A 282 -11.98 20.13 -21.83
C LEU A 282 -11.72 21.09 -23.01
N ALA A 283 -10.51 21.12 -23.57
CA ALA A 283 -10.19 21.98 -24.70
C ALA A 283 -10.93 21.55 -25.98
N GLU A 284 -11.11 20.24 -26.17
CA GLU A 284 -11.74 19.68 -27.35
C GLU A 284 -13.28 19.63 -27.21
N PHE A 285 -13.81 19.46 -25.99
CA PHE A 285 -15.24 19.21 -25.76
C PHE A 285 -15.89 20.04 -24.63
N GLY A 286 -15.22 21.09 -24.15
CA GLY A 286 -15.60 21.90 -22.98
C GLY A 286 -17.02 22.47 -23.02
N ALA A 287 -17.43 23.05 -24.14
CA ALA A 287 -18.77 23.63 -24.29
C ALA A 287 -19.89 22.60 -24.06
N ALA A 288 -19.66 21.35 -24.48
CA ALA A 288 -20.63 20.28 -24.30
C ALA A 288 -20.48 19.54 -22.95
N PHE A 289 -19.46 19.85 -22.13
CA PHE A 289 -19.47 19.50 -20.69
C PHE A 289 -20.37 20.49 -19.91
N GLU A 290 -20.32 21.79 -20.26
CA GLU A 290 -21.11 22.83 -19.61
C GLU A 290 -22.62 22.73 -19.94
N GLU A 291 -22.98 22.40 -21.18
CA GLU A 291 -24.39 22.24 -21.62
C GLU A 291 -25.13 21.11 -20.89
N GLU A 292 -24.43 20.08 -20.43
CA GLU A 292 -25.01 18.92 -19.71
C GLU A 292 -24.88 19.03 -18.18
N GLY A 293 -24.37 20.16 -17.65
CA GLY A 293 -24.25 20.40 -16.21
C GLY A 293 -23.08 19.67 -15.53
N VAL A 294 -22.12 19.14 -16.30
CA VAL A 294 -20.93 18.47 -15.77
C VAL A 294 -19.82 19.49 -15.57
N THR A 295 -19.57 19.87 -14.31
CA THR A 295 -18.47 20.79 -13.98
C THR A 295 -17.23 20.01 -13.57
N ILE A 296 -16.20 19.99 -14.42
CA ILE A 296 -14.89 19.41 -14.07
C ILE A 296 -14.01 20.52 -13.50
N SER A 297 -13.86 20.55 -12.18
CA SER A 297 -12.96 21.48 -11.48
C SER A 297 -11.65 20.78 -11.15
N LEU A 298 -10.53 21.37 -11.58
CA LEU A 298 -9.19 20.96 -11.16
C LEU A 298 -8.68 21.95 -10.11
N GLU A 299 -8.37 21.49 -8.90
CA GLU A 299 -7.64 22.33 -7.94
C GLU A 299 -6.28 22.75 -8.55
N SER A 300 -5.99 24.04 -8.55
CA SER A 300 -4.68 24.55 -8.97
C SER A 300 -3.62 24.22 -7.92
N ASP A 301 -2.42 23.79 -8.35
CA ASP A 301 -1.25 23.72 -7.48
C ASP A 301 -0.79 25.14 -7.13
N SER A 302 -1.51 25.80 -6.24
CA SER A 302 -1.12 27.09 -5.69
C SER A 302 -0.74 26.92 -4.23
N THR A 303 0.24 26.07 -3.94
CA THR A 303 1.14 26.19 -2.76
C THR A 303 2.27 25.15 -2.83
N ARG A 304 3.31 25.45 -3.60
CA ARG A 304 4.68 25.00 -3.26
C ARG A 304 5.70 26.02 -3.78
N SER A 305 5.54 27.27 -3.35
CA SER A 305 6.69 28.17 -3.27
C SER A 305 7.50 27.71 -2.05
N VAL A 306 8.56 26.96 -2.31
CA VAL A 306 9.62 26.69 -1.34
C VAL A 306 10.32 28.03 -1.11
N ASN A 307 10.24 28.54 0.12
CA ASN A 307 11.26 29.39 0.72
C ASN A 307 11.99 28.55 1.75
#